data_AF-A0A4P9XHZ0-F1
#
_entry.id   AF-A0A4P9XHZ0-F1
#
_cell.length_a   1.000
_cell.length_b   1.000
_cell.length_c   1.000
_cell.angle_alpha   90.00
_cell.angle_beta   90.00
_cell.angle_gamma   90.00
#
_symmetry.space_group_name_H-M   'P 1'
#
loop_
_entity.id
_entity.type
_entity.pdbx_description
1 polymer ?
#
loop_
_entity_poly.entity_id
_entity_poly.type
_entity_poly.pdbx_seq_one_letter_code
_entity_poly.pdbx_strand_id
1 'polypeptide(L)'
;PTYQPVFGVPLERAIEISRIKEGLECPAVVYRSIEYLEAKKAELEEGIYRLSGSSAVIRQLRDKFDMYNDYNILGSTEYYDVHAVAGLLKLYLRELPISVLTREYHPQFLKVL
;
A
#
# COMPACT_ATOMS: atom_id res chain seq x y z
N PRO A 1 -14.55 11.59 10.53
CA PRO A 1 -14.35 10.97 9.20
C PRO A 1 -15.48 9.99 8.90
N THR A 2 -16.16 10.16 7.77
CA THR A 2 -17.07 9.13 7.23
C THR A 2 -16.20 8.01 6.63
N TYR A 3 -16.47 6.76 6.99
CA TYR A 3 -15.75 5.60 6.45
C TYR A 3 -15.76 5.64 4.90
N GLN A 4 -14.58 5.62 4.30
CA GLN A 4 -14.39 5.60 2.85
C GLN A 4 -13.30 4.58 2.51
N PRO A 5 -13.66 3.39 1.99
CA PRO A 5 -12.67 2.36 1.74
C PRO A 5 -11.67 2.82 0.67
N VAL A 6 -10.38 2.67 0.97
CA VAL A 6 -9.26 2.82 0.03
C VAL A 6 -8.87 1.44 -0.51
N PHE A 7 -9.03 0.39 0.29
CA PHE A 7 -8.81 -0.98 -0.13
C PHE A 7 -10.03 -1.54 -0.86
N GLY A 8 -9.79 -2.41 -1.84
CA GLY A 8 -10.86 -3.10 -2.57
C GLY A 8 -11.63 -2.25 -3.59
N VAL A 9 -11.21 -1.01 -3.84
CA VAL A 9 -11.84 -0.09 -4.81
C VAL A 9 -10.96 0.09 -6.05
N PRO A 10 -11.51 0.56 -7.18
CA PRO A 10 -10.72 0.88 -8.38
C PRO A 10 -9.57 1.85 -8.06
N LEU A 11 -8.44 1.69 -8.74
CA LEU A 11 -7.22 2.47 -8.47
C LEU A 11 -7.47 3.97 -8.62
N GLU A 12 -8.20 4.37 -9.66
CA GLU A 12 -8.58 5.75 -9.94
C GLU A 12 -9.36 6.34 -8.76
N ARG A 13 -10.31 5.56 -8.22
CA ARG A 13 -11.09 5.97 -7.05
C ARG A 13 -10.22 6.09 -5.80
N ALA A 14 -9.29 5.16 -5.58
CA ALA A 14 -8.35 5.23 -4.47
C ALA A 14 -7.46 6.49 -4.55
N ILE A 15 -7.00 6.86 -5.75
CA ILE A 15 -6.22 8.09 -5.99
C ILE A 15 -7.06 9.33 -5.65
N GLU A 16 -8.29 9.41 -6.17
CA GLU A 16 -9.19 10.56 -5.93
C GLU A 16 -9.40 10.87 -4.45
N ILE A 17 -9.59 9.82 -3.62
CA ILE A 17 -9.95 10.00 -2.21
C ILE A 17 -8.75 10.07 -1.26
N SER A 18 -7.58 9.57 -1.68
CA SER A 18 -6.43 9.38 -0.79
C SER A 18 -5.11 10.00 -1.28
N ARG A 19 -5.06 10.69 -2.43
CA ARG A 19 -3.82 11.33 -2.88
C ARG A 19 -3.28 12.31 -1.83
N ILE A 20 -1.97 12.28 -1.60
CA ILE A 20 -1.32 13.13 -0.58
C ILE A 20 -1.20 14.60 -1.02
N LYS A 21 -1.18 14.86 -2.34
CA LYS A 21 -1.06 16.19 -2.93
C LYS A 21 -1.56 16.20 -4.37
N GLU A 22 -1.96 17.37 -4.85
CA GLU A 22 -2.33 17.60 -6.24
C GLU A 22 -1.18 17.23 -7.19
N GLY A 23 -1.51 16.60 -8.32
CA GLY A 23 -0.56 16.15 -9.34
C GLY A 23 0.20 14.86 -9.00
N LEU A 24 -0.04 14.25 -7.83
CA LEU A 24 0.44 12.89 -7.56
C LEU A 24 -0.67 11.87 -7.78
N GLU A 25 -0.61 11.18 -8.91
CA GLU A 25 -1.53 10.09 -9.29
C GLU A 25 -1.17 8.78 -8.58
N CYS A 26 -1.10 8.82 -7.24
CA CYS A 26 -0.73 7.68 -6.40
C CYS A 26 -1.56 7.70 -5.10
N PRO A 27 -2.20 6.58 -4.71
CA PRO A 27 -2.90 6.47 -3.43
C PRO A 27 -1.94 6.63 -2.25
N ALA A 28 -2.41 7.26 -1.15
CA ALA A 28 -1.58 7.46 0.04
C ALA A 28 -0.99 6.16 0.59
N VAL A 29 -1.74 5.05 0.59
CA VAL A 29 -1.25 3.76 1.11
C VAL A 29 0.00 3.27 0.38
N VAL A 30 0.11 3.50 -0.93
CA VAL A 30 1.30 3.13 -1.71
C VAL A 30 2.45 4.07 -1.34
N TYR A 31 2.21 5.38 -1.39
CA TYR A 31 3.22 6.39 -1.09
C TYR A 31 3.79 6.26 0.33
N ARG A 32 2.91 6.22 1.34
CA ARG A 32 3.28 6.16 2.77
C ARG A 32 3.98 4.86 3.13
N SER A 33 3.60 3.74 2.50
CA SER A 33 4.30 2.48 2.70
C SER A 33 5.73 2.56 2.17
N ILE A 34 5.93 3.07 0.96
CA ILE A 34 7.27 3.23 0.37
C ILE A 34 8.10 4.24 1.17
N GLU A 35 7.53 5.41 1.48
CA GLU A 35 8.15 6.43 2.32
C GLU A 35 8.66 5.85 3.65
N TYR A 36 7.83 5.04 4.32
CA TYR A 36 8.22 4.39 5.58
C TYR A 36 9.34 3.36 5.38
N LEU A 37 9.24 2.52 4.34
CA LEU A 37 10.23 1.47 4.07
C LEU A 37 11.62 2.06 3.74
N GLU A 38 11.66 3.10 2.92
CA GLU A 38 12.89 3.85 2.61
C GLU A 38 13.47 4.53 3.86
N ALA A 39 12.63 5.19 4.66
CA ALA A 39 13.07 5.85 5.90
C ALA A 39 13.61 4.87 6.94
N LYS A 40 13.17 3.61 6.92
CA LYS A 40 13.64 2.53 7.80
C LYS A 40 14.77 1.70 7.19
N LYS A 41 15.26 2.04 5.99
CA LYS A 41 16.28 1.29 5.25
C LYS A 41 15.90 -0.19 5.09
N ALA A 42 14.64 -0.44 4.72
CA ALA A 42 14.09 -1.79 4.64
C ALA A 42 14.80 -2.67 3.59
N GLU A 43 15.53 -2.07 2.64
CA GLU A 43 16.40 -2.78 1.70
C GLU A 43 17.56 -3.51 2.38
N LEU A 44 17.93 -3.11 3.61
CA LEU A 44 18.94 -3.77 4.43
C LEU A 44 18.35 -4.91 5.29
N GLU A 45 17.01 -5.01 5.38
CA GLU A 45 16.33 -6.05 6.15
C GLU A 45 16.30 -7.37 5.37
N GLU A 46 16.67 -8.47 6.03
CA GLU A 46 16.67 -9.78 5.37
C GLU A 46 15.27 -10.19 4.94
N GLY A 47 15.11 -10.50 3.66
CA GLY A 47 13.86 -11.04 3.15
C GLY A 47 12.71 -10.03 3.16
N ILE A 48 13.00 -8.72 3.08
CA ILE A 48 11.98 -7.72 2.78
C ILE A 48 11.13 -8.14 1.57
N TYR A 49 9.82 -7.91 1.65
CA TYR A 49 8.79 -8.43 0.72
C TYR A 49 8.62 -9.96 0.65
N ARG A 50 9.55 -10.78 1.16
CA ARG A 50 9.44 -12.25 1.22
C ARG A 50 8.87 -12.74 2.55
N LEU A 51 9.47 -12.33 3.66
CA LEU A 51 9.02 -12.68 5.00
C LEU A 51 7.69 -11.98 5.32
N SER A 52 6.87 -12.63 6.15
CA SER A 52 5.56 -12.11 6.54
C SER A 52 5.68 -11.31 7.84
N GLY A 53 5.19 -10.08 7.84
CA GLY A 53 4.96 -9.34 9.06
C GLY A 53 3.68 -9.80 9.78
N SER A 54 3.43 -9.22 10.96
CA SER A 54 2.23 -9.53 11.76
C SER A 54 0.94 -9.23 10.98
N SER A 55 0.11 -10.26 10.77
CA SER A 55 -1.18 -10.11 10.09
C SER A 55 -2.16 -9.20 10.84
N ALA A 56 -2.04 -9.12 12.17
CA ALA A 56 -2.83 -8.21 12.98
C ALA A 56 -2.45 -6.74 12.72
N VAL A 57 -1.15 -6.45 12.63
CA VAL A 57 -0.65 -5.09 12.30
C VAL A 57 -1.03 -4.70 10.88
N ILE A 58 -0.93 -5.62 9.92
CA ILE A 58 -1.35 -5.38 8.53
C ILE A 58 -2.83 -4.99 8.48
N ARG A 59 -3.71 -5.75 9.16
CA ARG A 59 -5.15 -5.42 9.24
C ARG A 59 -5.39 -4.07 9.91
N GLN A 60 -4.71 -3.81 11.03
CA GLN A 60 -4.82 -2.53 11.72
C GLN A 60 -4.43 -1.35 10.82
N LEU A 61 -3.31 -1.44 10.08
CA LEU A 61 -2.88 -0.40 9.16
C LEU A 61 -3.85 -0.22 8.00
N ARG A 62 -4.37 -1.31 7.42
CA ARG A 62 -5.43 -1.27 6.41
C ARG A 62 -6.63 -0.47 6.92
N ASP A 63 -7.12 -0.79 8.11
CA ASP A 63 -8.29 -0.12 8.69
C ASP A 63 -8.03 1.37 8.96
N LYS A 64 -6.79 1.74 9.33
CA LYS A 64 -6.39 3.16 9.43
C LYS A 64 -6.47 3.87 8.07
N PHE A 65 -6.03 3.25 6.98
CA PHE A 65 -6.16 3.85 5.64
C PHE A 65 -7.61 3.95 5.18
N ASP A 66 -8.45 2.94 5.40
CA ASP A 66 -9.89 3.01 5.10
C ASP A 66 -10.65 4.06 5.96
N MET A 67 -10.10 4.42 7.12
CA MET A 67 -10.71 5.40 8.04
C MET A 67 -10.24 6.84 7.78
N TYR A 68 -8.96 7.02 7.47
CA TYR A 68 -8.32 8.34 7.38
C TYR A 68 -7.94 8.75 5.96
N ASN A 69 -8.06 7.86 4.98
CA ASN A 69 -7.60 7.98 3.58
C ASN A 69 -6.08 8.16 3.45
N ASP A 70 -5.50 9.19 4.05
CA ASP A 70 -4.05 9.39 4.22
C ASP A 70 -3.65 9.19 5.69
N TYR A 71 -3.11 8.01 6.00
CA TYR A 71 -2.50 7.74 7.30
C TYR A 71 -0.97 7.85 7.23
N ASN A 72 -0.42 8.88 7.89
CA ASN A 72 1.03 9.10 7.94
C ASN A 72 1.72 8.10 8.90
N ILE A 73 2.16 6.97 8.34
CA ILE A 73 2.87 5.91 9.08
C ILE A 73 4.17 6.45 9.70
N LEU A 74 4.96 7.23 8.93
CA LEU A 74 6.26 7.72 9.37
C LEU A 74 6.15 8.75 10.51
N GLY A 75 5.08 9.55 10.50
CA GLY A 75 4.75 10.49 11.57
C GLY A 75 4.08 9.86 12.79
N SER A 76 3.79 8.56 12.77
CA SER A 76 3.21 7.86 13.92
C SER A 76 4.23 7.72 15.05
N THR A 77 3.76 7.79 16.31
CA THR A 77 4.58 7.46 17.48
C THR A 77 4.78 5.95 17.64
N GLU A 78 3.95 5.14 16.97
CA GLU A 78 4.07 3.68 16.96
C GLU A 78 5.15 3.24 15.97
N TYR A 79 6.02 2.32 16.39
CA TYR A 79 6.94 1.63 15.49
C TYR A 79 6.22 0.45 14.81
N TYR A 80 6.28 0.39 13.49
CA TYR A 80 5.81 -0.75 12.71
C TYR A 80 6.99 -1.53 12.13
N ASP A 81 6.95 -2.86 12.26
CA ASP A 81 7.83 -3.78 11.56
C ASP A 81 7.76 -3.54 10.03
N VAL A 82 8.91 -3.43 9.38
CA VAL A 82 9.01 -3.23 7.92
C VAL A 82 8.38 -4.37 7.12
N HIS A 83 8.38 -5.61 7.61
CA HIS A 83 7.67 -6.72 6.99
C HIS A 83 6.15 -6.55 7.06
N ALA A 84 5.62 -5.87 8.09
CA ALA A 84 4.19 -5.57 8.18
C ALA A 84 3.81 -4.46 7.19
N VAL A 85 4.62 -3.40 7.05
CA VAL A 85 4.37 -2.33 6.08
C VAL A 85 4.54 -2.84 4.63
N ALA A 86 5.55 -3.67 4.37
CA ALA A 86 5.68 -4.37 3.09
C ALA A 86 4.48 -5.32 2.84
N GLY A 87 3.98 -5.98 3.88
CA GLY A 87 2.77 -6.79 3.84
C GLY A 87 1.53 -5.98 3.49
N LEU A 88 1.38 -4.78 4.04
CA LEU A 88 0.31 -3.84 3.73
C LEU A 88 0.34 -3.40 2.26
N LEU A 89 1.51 -3.02 1.74
CA LEU A 89 1.68 -2.64 0.34
C LEU A 89 1.26 -3.78 -0.60
N LYS A 90 1.73 -5.01 -0.32
CA LYS A 90 1.34 -6.21 -1.08
C LYS A 90 -0.16 -6.50 -0.98
N LEU A 91 -0.75 -6.30 0.20
CA LEU A 91 -2.18 -6.50 0.41
C LEU A 91 -2.99 -5.53 -0.45
N TYR A 92 -2.62 -4.23 -0.47
CA TYR A 92 -3.30 -3.22 -1.28
C TYR A 92 -3.32 -3.62 -2.76
N LEU A 93 -2.15 -3.93 -3.33
CA LEU A 93 -2.04 -4.33 -4.74
C LEU A 93 -2.86 -5.60 -5.07
N ARG A 94 -2.94 -6.55 -4.13
CA ARG A 94 -3.71 -7.78 -4.28
C ARG A 94 -5.22 -7.55 -4.22
N GLU A 95 -5.68 -6.57 -3.45
CA GLU A 95 -7.10 -6.26 -3.28
C GLU A 95 -7.65 -5.33 -4.37
N LEU A 96 -6.81 -4.81 -5.28
CA LEU A 96 -7.30 -4.05 -6.42
C LEU A 96 -8.28 -4.89 -7.28
N PRO A 97 -9.46 -4.36 -7.65
CA PRO A 97 -10.42 -5.09 -8.50
C PRO A 97 -9.85 -5.49 -9.86
N ILE A 98 -8.90 -4.71 -10.36
CA ILE A 98 -8.13 -4.96 -11.57
C ILE A 98 -6.65 -4.96 -11.19
N SER A 99 -5.91 -5.98 -11.63
CA SER A 99 -4.46 -6.04 -11.43
C SER A 99 -3.80 -4.75 -11.89
N VAL A 100 -2.75 -4.32 -11.18
CA VAL A 100 -1.92 -3.16 -11.56
C VAL A 100 -1.29 -3.31 -12.96
N LEU A 101 -1.12 -4.56 -13.43
CA LEU A 101 -0.63 -4.85 -14.79
C LEU A 101 -1.74 -4.78 -15.86
N THR A 102 -2.98 -4.52 -15.44
CA THR A 102 -4.21 -4.55 -16.24
C THR A 102 -4.50 -5.92 -16.86
N ARG A 103 -5.71 -6.13 -17.37
CA ARG A 103 -6.03 -7.34 -18.15
C ARG A 103 -5.57 -7.23 -19.61
N GLU A 104 -5.59 -6.02 -20.16
CA GLU A 104 -5.27 -5.75 -21.56
C GLU A 104 -3.79 -6.04 -21.88
N TYR A 105 -2.89 -5.66 -20.97
CA TYR A 105 -1.44 -5.84 -21.15
C TYR A 105 -0.91 -7.16 -20.57
N HIS A 106 -1.74 -7.95 -19.87
CA HIS A 106 -1.32 -9.20 -19.25
C HIS A 106 -0.67 -10.18 -20.24
N PRO A 107 -1.21 -10.42 -21.46
CA PRO A 107 -0.56 -11.30 -22.44
C PRO A 107 0.83 -10.82 -22.87
N GLN A 108 1.07 -9.51 -22.88
CA GLN A 108 2.36 -8.91 -23.26
C GLN A 108 3.38 -9.12 -22.14
N PHE A 109 2.98 -9.00 -20.87
CA PHE A 109 3.85 -9.32 -19.73
C PHE A 109 4.22 -10.81 -19.68
N LEU A 110 3.34 -11.72 -20.08
CA LEU A 110 3.64 -13.15 -20.10
C LEU A 110 4.62 -13.56 -21.21
N LYS A 111 4.72 -12.79 -22.30
CA LYS A 111 5.62 -13.11 -23.43
C LYS A 111 7.11 -12.94 -23.11
N VAL A 112 7.44 -12.23 -22.04
CA VAL A 112 8.82 -11.92 -21.63
C VAL A 112 9.29 -12.73 -20.41
N LEU A 113 8.46 -13.66 -19.93
CA LEU A 113 8.79 -14.68 -18.94
C LEU A 113 9.30 -15.95 -19.62
#